data_AF-A0A2L2WXT5-F1
#
_entry.id   AF-A0A2L2WXT5-F1
#
_cell.length_a   1.000
_cell.length_b   1.000
_cell.length_c   1.000
_cell.angle_alpha   90.00
_cell.angle_beta   90.00
_cell.angle_gamma   90.00
#
_symmetry.space_group_name_H-M   'P 1'
#
loop_
_entity.id
_entity.type
_entity.pdbx_description
1 polymer ?
#
loop_
_entity_poly.entity_id
_entity_poly.type
_entity_poly.pdbx_seq_one_letter_code
_entity_poly.pdbx_strand_id
1 'polypeptide(L)'
;MHTTTAQAGGRTDLLSGILGVEIRNEEKITAQDRLFCEKQQEMLYNALEQIDQWYGIFTKEAEKYRESHKISYKENGEISYTEKLYPDDSNYSHHEFRPFKSINMLASANHSANQNFASRIIGYFNRTYNVSVPVPEIDGDTLKMGFRPQYMTHVDTVIEHLGGRSFRKTAEDELIKRFLQLVKPNRWSKVKPELKGNKISFPNIVIFDSFYNDFYNKNSMNYSSHQKMSDFCEGIAFGADDVLCGDREMVMRLNRNEVDTSIWYDLTTTNATGMKFFRNGRIDVRFKDREAASLCFNRLRLDELRLQEE
;
A
#
# COMPACT_ATOMS: atom_id res chain seq x y z
N MET A 1 -54.91 -31.02 34.48
CA MET A 1 -53.57 -31.50 34.10
C MET A 1 -53.58 -31.65 32.59
N HIS A 2 -53.00 -30.69 31.84
CA HIS A 2 -51.59 -30.64 31.40
C HIS A 2 -51.27 -31.83 30.45
N THR A 3 -50.80 -31.68 29.21
CA THR A 3 -50.21 -30.54 28.49
C THR A 3 -50.22 -30.85 26.99
N THR A 4 -50.60 -29.90 26.14
CA THR A 4 -50.36 -29.94 24.69
C THR A 4 -48.93 -29.46 24.43
N THR A 5 -48.06 -30.32 23.91
CA THR A 5 -46.70 -29.96 23.47
C THR A 5 -46.78 -29.28 22.11
N ALA A 6 -46.54 -27.96 22.09
CA ALA A 6 -46.31 -27.20 20.88
C ALA A 6 -44.97 -27.62 20.24
N GLN A 7 -45.00 -28.06 19.00
CA GLN A 7 -43.83 -28.13 18.14
C GLN A 7 -43.35 -26.70 17.86
N ALA A 8 -42.25 -26.31 18.50
CA ALA A 8 -41.51 -25.12 18.12
C ALA A 8 -40.78 -25.40 16.81
N GLY A 9 -41.33 -24.86 15.71
CA GLY A 9 -40.66 -24.78 14.41
C GLY A 9 -39.27 -24.15 14.55
N GLY A 10 -38.31 -24.76 13.86
CA GLY A 10 -36.89 -24.46 13.96
C GLY A 10 -36.57 -22.98 13.76
N ARG A 11 -36.10 -22.35 14.84
CA ARG A 11 -35.34 -21.10 14.79
C ARG A 11 -33.84 -21.43 14.71
N THR A 12 -33.43 -22.20 13.71
CA THR A 12 -32.03 -22.47 13.36
C THR A 12 -31.50 -21.48 12.32
N ASP A 13 -32.05 -20.27 12.27
CA ASP A 13 -32.13 -19.54 11.01
C ASP A 13 -31.83 -18.05 11.19
N LEU A 14 -30.54 -17.69 11.20
CA LEU A 14 -29.96 -16.39 10.77
C LEU A 14 -28.56 -16.19 11.37
N LEU A 15 -28.37 -16.52 12.65
CA LEU A 15 -27.08 -16.30 13.34
C LEU A 15 -25.98 -17.29 12.90
N SER A 16 -26.35 -18.53 12.57
CA SER A 16 -25.44 -19.53 11.98
C SER A 16 -25.01 -19.17 10.56
N GLY A 17 -25.86 -18.46 9.80
CA GLY A 17 -25.52 -17.92 8.48
C GLY A 17 -24.62 -16.69 8.53
N ILE A 18 -24.69 -15.88 9.60
CA ILE A 18 -23.84 -14.69 9.79
C ILE A 18 -22.44 -15.07 10.29
N LEU A 19 -22.30 -16.11 11.10
CA LEU A 19 -21.01 -16.60 11.62
C LEU A 19 -20.21 -17.44 10.62
N GLY A 20 -20.81 -17.86 9.51
CA GLY A 20 -20.20 -18.71 8.48
C GLY A 20 -19.72 -17.97 7.23
N VAL A 21 -19.79 -16.63 7.20
CA VAL A 21 -19.14 -15.86 6.13
C VAL A 21 -17.67 -15.71 6.51
N GLU A 22 -16.86 -16.71 6.19
CA GLU A 22 -15.43 -16.46 5.98
C GLU A 22 -15.34 -15.37 4.92
N ILE A 23 -15.07 -14.14 5.36
CA ILE A 23 -14.74 -13.06 4.45
C ILE A 23 -13.43 -13.49 3.79
N ARG A 24 -13.52 -14.03 2.58
CA ARG A 24 -12.37 -14.42 1.77
C ARG A 24 -11.65 -13.16 1.29
N ASN A 25 -10.89 -12.56 2.20
CA ASN A 25 -10.09 -11.37 1.95
C ASN A 25 -9.02 -11.62 0.87
N GLU A 26 -8.69 -12.88 0.61
CA GLU A 26 -7.92 -13.33 -0.56
C GLU A 26 -8.48 -12.83 -1.91
N GLU A 27 -9.80 -12.75 -2.06
CA GLU A 27 -10.44 -12.27 -3.30
C GLU A 27 -10.42 -10.74 -3.40
N LYS A 28 -10.07 -10.04 -2.32
CA LYS A 28 -10.02 -8.56 -2.26
C LYS A 28 -8.66 -7.97 -2.63
N ILE A 29 -7.65 -8.82 -2.83
CA ILE A 29 -6.31 -8.44 -3.30
C ILE A 29 -6.12 -8.91 -4.74
N THR A 30 -5.29 -8.21 -5.51
CA THR A 30 -5.00 -8.61 -6.88
C THR A 30 -4.11 -9.85 -6.93
N ALA A 31 -4.05 -10.54 -8.08
CA ALA A 31 -3.12 -11.66 -8.28
C ALA A 31 -1.66 -11.24 -8.09
N GLN A 32 -1.32 -10.00 -8.46
CA GLN A 32 0.02 -9.44 -8.27
C GLN A 32 0.34 -9.21 -6.77
N ASP A 33 -0.61 -8.67 -6.01
CA ASP A 33 -0.45 -8.49 -4.56
C ASP A 33 -0.27 -9.83 -3.87
N ARG A 34 -1.07 -10.83 -4.26
CA ARG A 34 -0.98 -12.19 -3.73
C ARG A 34 0.39 -12.78 -3.99
N LEU A 35 0.88 -12.71 -5.24
CA LEU A 35 2.20 -13.22 -5.61
C LEU A 35 3.32 -12.52 -4.81
N PHE A 36 3.22 -11.20 -4.61
CA PHE A 36 4.17 -10.47 -3.78
C PHE A 36 4.17 -11.00 -2.33
N CYS A 37 3.00 -11.13 -1.72
CA CYS A 37 2.85 -11.61 -0.35
C CYS A 37 3.34 -13.05 -0.17
N GLU A 38 3.00 -13.94 -1.09
CA GLU A 38 3.45 -15.33 -1.10
C GLU A 38 4.98 -15.41 -1.18
N LYS A 39 5.59 -14.63 -2.07
CA LYS A 39 7.05 -14.54 -2.20
C LYS A 39 7.72 -14.01 -0.93
N GLN A 40 7.13 -12.99 -0.27
CA GLN A 40 7.65 -12.51 1.01
C GLN A 40 7.53 -13.57 2.12
N GLN A 41 6.44 -14.34 2.13
CA GLN A 41 6.23 -15.41 3.12
C GLN A 41 7.22 -16.55 2.91
N GLU A 42 7.47 -16.98 1.68
CA GLU A 42 8.48 -17.98 1.35
C GLU A 42 9.88 -17.54 1.80
N MET A 43 10.27 -16.29 1.48
CA MET A 43 11.55 -15.73 1.91
C MET A 43 11.69 -15.68 3.43
N LEU A 44 10.62 -15.30 4.14
CA LEU A 44 10.61 -15.32 5.60
C LEU A 44 10.80 -16.75 6.12
N TYR A 45 10.04 -17.72 5.61
CA TYR A 45 10.06 -19.08 6.12
C TYR A 45 11.42 -19.73 5.93
N ASN A 46 12.08 -19.49 4.79
CA ASN A 46 13.46 -19.95 4.55
C ASN A 46 14.47 -19.34 5.54
N ALA A 47 14.27 -18.08 5.94
CA ALA A 47 15.13 -17.42 6.93
C ALA A 47 14.85 -17.95 8.35
N LEU A 48 13.58 -18.11 8.72
CA LEU A 48 13.18 -18.64 10.02
C LEU A 48 13.59 -20.10 10.20
N GLU A 49 13.55 -20.91 9.14
CA GLU A 49 14.04 -22.29 9.17
C GLU A 49 15.53 -22.35 9.50
N GLN A 50 16.35 -21.51 8.87
CA GLN A 50 17.78 -21.43 9.21
C GLN A 50 18.01 -20.97 10.66
N ILE A 51 17.23 -19.99 11.12
CA ILE A 51 17.30 -19.53 12.52
C ILE A 51 16.97 -20.69 13.47
N ASP A 52 15.88 -21.42 13.23
CA ASP A 52 15.45 -22.53 14.08
C ASP A 52 16.47 -23.69 14.08
N GLN A 53 17.07 -24.00 12.94
CA GLN A 53 18.13 -25.01 12.83
C GLN A 53 19.33 -24.67 13.71
N TRP A 54 19.89 -23.45 13.57
CA TRP A 54 21.03 -23.03 14.38
C TRP A 54 20.68 -22.86 15.85
N TYR A 55 19.48 -22.37 16.14
CA TYR A 55 18.99 -22.22 17.50
C TYR A 55 18.89 -23.58 18.20
N GLY A 56 18.37 -24.61 17.52
CA GLY A 56 18.31 -25.98 18.04
C GLY A 56 19.69 -26.58 18.32
N ILE A 57 20.67 -26.36 17.42
CA ILE A 57 22.05 -26.82 17.62
C ILE A 57 22.68 -26.13 18.83
N PHE A 58 22.55 -24.80 18.92
CA PHE A 58 23.17 -24.01 19.97
C PHE A 58 22.54 -24.23 21.33
N THR A 59 21.22 -24.36 21.42
CA THR A 59 20.54 -24.68 22.68
C THR A 59 20.96 -26.05 23.21
N LYS A 60 21.05 -27.07 22.33
CA LYS A 60 21.56 -28.38 22.71
C LYS A 60 23.00 -28.33 23.25
N GLU A 61 23.85 -27.51 22.64
CA GLU A 61 25.23 -27.31 23.12
C GLU A 61 25.26 -26.53 24.45
N ALA A 62 24.40 -25.53 24.63
CA ALA A 62 24.30 -24.73 25.84
C ALA A 62 23.88 -25.54 27.07
N GLU A 63 23.05 -26.59 26.91
CA GLU A 63 22.61 -27.44 28.02
C GLU A 63 23.77 -28.09 28.78
N LYS A 64 24.91 -28.36 28.12
CA LYS A 64 26.12 -28.87 28.79
C LYS A 64 26.63 -27.96 29.91
N TYR A 65 26.32 -26.67 29.82
CA TYR A 65 26.77 -25.64 30.74
C TYR A 65 25.69 -25.16 31.71
N ARG A 66 24.47 -25.74 31.66
CA ARG A 66 23.28 -25.24 32.36
C ARG A 66 23.49 -24.97 33.85
N GLU A 67 24.05 -25.95 34.56
CA GLU A 67 24.32 -25.81 36.01
C GLU A 67 25.48 -24.83 36.26
N SER A 68 26.57 -25.00 35.52
CA SER A 68 27.81 -24.23 35.72
C SER A 68 27.66 -22.71 35.49
N HIS A 69 26.74 -22.31 34.61
CA HIS A 69 26.48 -20.92 34.23
C HIS A 69 25.07 -20.45 34.60
N LYS A 70 24.31 -21.24 35.37
CA LYS A 70 22.94 -20.92 35.83
C LYS A 70 22.05 -20.42 34.70
N ILE A 71 21.98 -21.18 33.61
CA ILE A 71 21.24 -20.80 32.40
C ILE A 71 19.73 -20.88 32.68
N SER A 72 19.01 -19.81 32.35
CA SER A 72 17.54 -19.78 32.32
C SER A 72 17.02 -19.26 30.98
N TYR A 73 15.90 -19.82 30.52
CA TYR A 73 15.28 -19.44 29.25
C TYR A 73 14.10 -18.49 29.49
N LYS A 74 14.04 -17.44 28.68
CA LYS A 74 12.88 -16.54 28.57
C LYS A 74 11.85 -17.11 27.60
N GLU A 75 10.65 -16.53 27.59
CA GLU A 75 9.55 -16.98 26.72
C GLU A 75 9.86 -16.83 25.23
N ASN A 76 10.54 -15.75 24.84
CA ASN A 76 11.02 -15.53 23.47
C ASN A 76 12.20 -16.43 23.04
N GLY A 77 12.73 -17.25 23.94
CA GLY A 77 13.88 -18.13 23.66
C GLY A 77 15.25 -17.51 23.91
N GLU A 78 15.35 -16.27 24.38
CA GLU A 78 16.63 -15.77 24.90
C GLU A 78 17.03 -16.51 26.17
N ILE A 79 18.33 -16.56 26.43
CA ILE A 79 18.89 -17.09 27.66
C ILE A 79 19.51 -15.99 28.52
N SER A 80 19.26 -16.11 29.82
CA SER A 80 20.04 -15.46 30.85
C SER A 80 21.08 -16.44 31.36
N TYR A 81 22.31 -15.97 31.58
CA TYR A 81 23.42 -16.79 32.05
C TYR A 81 24.37 -15.95 32.91
N THR A 82 25.08 -16.61 33.82
CA THR A 82 26.12 -16.00 34.65
C THR A 82 27.49 -16.28 34.05
N GLU A 83 28.24 -15.24 33.72
CA GLU A 83 29.62 -15.35 33.26
C GLU A 83 30.58 -15.28 34.47
N LYS A 84 31.57 -16.17 34.52
CA LYS A 84 32.58 -16.14 35.58
C LYS A 84 33.57 -15.01 35.29
N LEU A 85 33.72 -14.07 36.24
CA LEU A 85 34.62 -12.91 36.10
C LEU A 85 36.10 -13.30 36.00
N TYR A 86 36.49 -14.41 36.65
CA TYR A 86 37.85 -14.93 36.64
C TYR A 86 37.81 -16.37 36.11
N PRO A 87 38.37 -16.63 34.92
CA PRO A 87 38.55 -17.99 34.43
C PRO A 87 39.46 -18.76 35.38
N ASP A 88 39.10 -19.99 35.68
CA ASP A 88 40.01 -20.92 36.34
C ASP A 88 41.02 -21.38 35.30
N ASP A 89 42.27 -20.91 35.42
CA ASP A 89 43.36 -21.15 34.47
C ASP A 89 43.98 -22.55 34.61
N SER A 90 43.43 -23.39 35.50
CA SER A 90 43.90 -24.75 35.74
C SER A 90 43.50 -25.75 34.63
N ASN A 91 42.61 -25.37 33.70
CA ASN A 91 42.17 -26.22 32.60
C ASN A 91 41.83 -25.44 31.31
N TYR A 92 41.57 -26.18 30.23
CA TYR A 92 41.25 -25.62 28.91
C TYR A 92 39.78 -25.18 28.74
N SER A 93 38.95 -25.20 29.78
CA SER A 93 37.50 -24.93 29.67
C SER A 93 37.15 -23.51 29.24
N HIS A 94 38.07 -22.56 29.41
CA HIS A 94 37.90 -21.17 28.99
C HIS A 94 38.05 -20.98 27.47
N HIS A 95 38.57 -21.98 26.74
CA HIS A 95 38.64 -21.99 25.28
C HIS A 95 37.47 -22.72 24.60
N GLU A 96 36.59 -23.35 25.39
CA GLU A 96 35.42 -24.04 24.84
C GLU A 96 34.44 -23.04 24.21
N PHE A 97 33.86 -23.43 23.07
CA PHE A 97 32.85 -22.62 22.42
C PHE A 97 31.57 -22.59 23.26
N ARG A 98 31.12 -21.38 23.61
CA ARG A 98 29.90 -21.15 24.39
C ARG A 98 28.90 -20.35 23.54
N PRO A 99 27.79 -20.95 23.10
CA PRO A 99 26.90 -20.32 22.13
C PRO A 99 25.94 -19.29 22.75
N PHE A 100 26.18 -18.81 23.97
CA PHE A 100 25.16 -18.05 24.72
C PHE A 100 24.74 -16.75 24.03
N LYS A 101 25.73 -15.96 23.59
CA LYS A 101 25.47 -14.74 22.81
C LYS A 101 24.82 -15.05 21.47
N SER A 102 25.22 -16.16 20.84
CA SER A 102 24.65 -16.61 19.57
C SER A 102 23.17 -17.01 19.70
N ILE A 103 22.77 -17.65 20.80
CA ILE A 103 21.36 -17.97 21.10
C ILE A 103 20.52 -16.70 21.19
N ASN A 104 20.98 -15.71 21.97
CA ASN A 104 20.27 -14.44 22.12
C ASN A 104 20.19 -13.69 20.78
N MET A 105 21.28 -13.68 20.00
CA MET A 105 21.30 -13.09 18.67
C MET A 105 20.28 -13.75 17.73
N LEU A 106 20.11 -15.08 17.79
CA LEU A 106 19.11 -15.80 16.98
C LEU A 106 17.68 -15.49 17.42
N ALA A 107 17.42 -15.39 18.73
CA ALA A 107 16.12 -14.98 19.24
C ALA A 107 15.75 -13.54 18.82
N SER A 108 16.70 -12.60 18.91
CA SER A 108 16.52 -11.24 18.40
C SER A 108 16.34 -11.22 16.87
N ALA A 109 17.04 -12.08 16.12
CA ALA A 109 16.86 -12.20 14.68
C ALA A 109 15.48 -12.76 14.31
N ASN A 110 14.95 -13.73 15.06
CA ASN A 110 13.58 -14.23 14.91
C ASN A 110 12.56 -13.11 15.09
N HIS A 111 12.67 -12.33 16.16
CA HIS A 111 11.81 -11.17 16.41
C HIS A 111 11.90 -10.13 15.28
N SER A 112 13.11 -9.73 14.92
CA SER A 112 13.33 -8.75 13.86
C SER A 112 12.79 -9.21 12.51
N ALA A 113 12.94 -10.51 12.16
CA ALA A 113 12.41 -11.08 10.94
C ALA A 113 10.88 -10.99 10.88
N ASN A 114 10.20 -11.33 11.98
CA ASN A 114 8.74 -11.23 12.10
C ASN A 114 8.25 -9.77 12.04
N GLN A 115 8.91 -8.84 12.73
CA GLN A 115 8.55 -7.41 12.69
C GLN A 115 8.74 -6.83 11.28
N ASN A 116 9.85 -7.18 10.62
CA ASN A 116 10.14 -6.76 9.26
C ASN A 116 9.15 -7.34 8.24
N PHE A 117 8.69 -8.58 8.45
CA PHE A 117 7.67 -9.18 7.60
C PHE A 117 6.37 -8.38 7.65
N ALA A 118 5.85 -8.08 8.85
CA ALA A 118 4.67 -7.24 9.02
C ALA A 118 4.83 -5.87 8.33
N SER A 119 5.98 -5.22 8.55
CA SER A 119 6.32 -3.94 7.93
C SER A 119 6.38 -4.01 6.40
N ARG A 120 6.93 -5.09 5.83
CA ARG A 120 7.04 -5.28 4.37
C ARG A 120 5.68 -5.49 3.72
N ILE A 121 4.82 -6.30 4.32
CA ILE A 121 3.46 -6.55 3.81
C ILE A 121 2.64 -5.27 3.86
N ILE A 122 2.50 -4.65 5.05
CA ILE A 122 1.68 -3.44 5.22
C ILE A 122 2.27 -2.27 4.43
N GLY A 123 3.59 -2.09 4.45
CA GLY A 123 4.28 -1.05 3.71
C GLY A 123 4.15 -1.18 2.20
N TYR A 124 4.02 -2.41 1.67
CA TYR A 124 3.67 -2.62 0.26
C TYR A 124 2.29 -2.03 -0.05
N PHE A 125 1.25 -2.40 0.71
CA PHE A 125 -0.09 -1.89 0.47
C PHE A 125 -0.20 -0.36 0.66
N ASN A 126 0.45 0.19 1.69
CA ASN A 126 0.52 1.64 1.90
C ASN A 126 1.10 2.37 0.68
N ARG A 127 2.16 1.84 0.05
CA ARG A 127 2.76 2.44 -1.14
C ARG A 127 1.94 2.21 -2.41
N THR A 128 1.43 1.00 -2.61
CA THR A 128 0.72 0.61 -3.84
C THR A 128 -0.63 1.29 -3.94
N TYR A 129 -1.32 1.48 -2.81
CA TYR A 129 -2.68 2.02 -2.76
C TYR A 129 -2.77 3.38 -2.08
N ASN A 130 -1.63 3.99 -1.74
CA ASN A 130 -1.53 5.29 -1.07
C ASN A 130 -2.31 5.38 0.25
N VAL A 131 -2.37 4.27 1.01
CA VAL A 131 -3.03 4.18 2.32
C VAL A 131 -2.03 4.35 3.47
N SER A 132 -2.52 4.63 4.67
CA SER A 132 -1.68 4.91 5.86
C SER A 132 -1.99 3.98 7.03
N VAL A 133 -1.88 2.68 6.80
CA VAL A 133 -2.15 1.68 7.84
C VAL A 133 -0.93 1.54 8.76
N PRO A 134 -1.11 1.62 10.09
CA PRO A 134 -0.02 1.43 11.04
C PRO A 134 0.45 -0.03 11.04
N VAL A 135 1.76 -0.22 11.19
CA VAL A 135 2.34 -1.56 11.36
C VAL A 135 2.19 -1.97 12.82
N PRO A 136 1.62 -3.15 13.14
CA PRO A 136 1.53 -3.61 14.52
C PRO A 136 2.92 -3.87 15.09
N GLU A 137 3.09 -3.54 16.36
CA GLU A 137 4.29 -3.88 17.12
C GLU A 137 4.17 -5.31 17.62
N ILE A 138 5.17 -6.14 17.31
CA ILE A 138 5.27 -7.50 17.80
C ILE A 138 6.09 -7.44 19.08
N ASP A 139 5.53 -7.95 20.18
CA ASP A 139 6.22 -8.01 21.46
C ASP A 139 7.40 -9.01 21.40
N GLY A 140 8.61 -8.48 21.56
CA GLY A 140 9.84 -9.25 21.50
C GLY A 140 10.10 -10.14 22.71
N ASP A 141 9.43 -9.89 23.84
CA ASP A 141 9.59 -10.71 25.05
C ASP A 141 8.71 -11.97 25.02
N THR A 142 7.60 -11.93 24.27
CA THR A 142 6.62 -13.02 24.20
C THR A 142 6.64 -13.81 22.88
N LEU A 143 7.31 -13.29 21.83
CA LEU A 143 7.40 -13.98 20.55
C LEU A 143 8.27 -15.25 20.63
N LYS A 144 7.63 -16.41 20.61
CA LYS A 144 8.28 -17.71 20.70
C LYS A 144 9.11 -18.03 19.44
N MET A 145 10.23 -18.72 19.65
CA MET A 145 10.96 -19.39 18.58
C MET A 145 10.05 -20.38 17.83
N GLY A 146 10.28 -20.55 16.53
CA GLY A 146 9.42 -21.40 15.69
C GLY A 146 8.07 -20.79 15.28
N PHE A 147 7.75 -19.56 15.69
CA PHE A 147 6.53 -18.88 15.22
C PHE A 147 6.57 -18.70 13.70
N ARG A 148 5.41 -18.88 13.05
CA ARG A 148 5.23 -18.76 11.59
C ARG A 148 4.03 -17.87 11.28
N PRO A 149 4.23 -16.58 10.99
CA PRO A 149 3.13 -15.70 10.64
C PRO A 149 2.61 -16.05 9.25
N GLN A 150 1.32 -15.82 9.03
CA GLN A 150 0.72 -15.87 7.70
C GLN A 150 0.54 -14.44 7.18
N TYR A 151 0.85 -14.20 5.91
CA TYR A 151 0.69 -12.86 5.33
C TYR A 151 -0.77 -12.38 5.39
N MET A 152 -1.73 -13.32 5.34
CA MET A 152 -3.16 -13.00 5.35
C MET A 152 -3.56 -12.25 6.61
N THR A 153 -2.97 -12.57 7.77
CA THR A 153 -3.23 -11.85 9.03
C THR A 153 -2.91 -10.35 8.92
N HIS A 154 -1.84 -10.01 8.21
CA HIS A 154 -1.48 -8.60 7.96
C HIS A 154 -2.36 -7.97 6.88
N VAL A 155 -2.74 -8.73 5.84
CA VAL A 155 -3.71 -8.26 4.82
C VAL A 155 -5.06 -7.96 5.46
N ASP A 156 -5.54 -8.82 6.36
CA ASP A 156 -6.79 -8.65 7.11
C ASP A 156 -6.74 -7.39 7.97
N THR A 157 -5.63 -7.15 8.66
CA THR A 157 -5.41 -5.91 9.43
C THR A 157 -5.57 -4.68 8.54
N VAL A 158 -5.04 -4.72 7.33
CA VAL A 158 -5.16 -3.60 6.39
C VAL A 158 -6.61 -3.47 5.89
N ILE A 159 -7.29 -4.57 5.54
CA ILE A 159 -8.68 -4.52 5.08
C ILE A 159 -9.62 -4.03 6.17
N GLU A 160 -9.41 -4.46 7.42
CA GLU A 160 -10.15 -3.99 8.58
C GLU A 160 -9.96 -2.49 8.77
N HIS A 161 -8.72 -2.00 8.66
CA HIS A 161 -8.43 -0.56 8.69
C HIS A 161 -9.15 0.21 7.57
N LEU A 162 -9.37 -0.42 6.42
CA LEU A 162 -10.15 0.13 5.30
C LEU A 162 -11.67 -0.04 5.46
N GLY A 163 -12.16 -0.47 6.63
CA GLY A 163 -13.58 -0.67 6.91
C GLY A 163 -14.19 -1.84 6.12
N GLY A 164 -13.40 -2.89 5.85
CA GLY A 164 -13.84 -4.09 5.16
C GLY A 164 -13.92 -3.98 3.63
N ARG A 165 -13.58 -2.81 3.06
CA ARG A 165 -13.54 -2.56 1.61
C ARG A 165 -12.33 -3.22 0.96
N SER A 166 -12.41 -3.50 -0.35
CA SER A 166 -11.23 -3.94 -1.10
C SER A 166 -10.26 -2.77 -1.31
N PHE A 167 -8.97 -3.07 -1.36
CA PHE A 167 -7.88 -2.10 -1.60
C PHE A 167 -8.14 -1.23 -2.82
N ARG A 168 -8.53 -1.89 -3.91
CA ARG A 168 -8.84 -1.25 -5.17
C ARG A 168 -9.93 -0.20 -5.00
N LYS A 169 -11.05 -0.54 -4.35
CA LYS A 169 -12.17 0.39 -4.16
C LYS A 169 -11.77 1.60 -3.31
N THR A 170 -10.96 1.41 -2.27
CA THR A 170 -10.48 2.52 -1.46
C THR A 170 -9.54 3.44 -2.25
N ALA A 171 -8.60 2.86 -3.01
CA ALA A 171 -7.71 3.64 -3.86
C ALA A 171 -8.46 4.40 -4.97
N GLU A 172 -9.47 3.77 -5.58
CA GLU A 172 -10.38 4.41 -6.53
C GLU A 172 -11.11 5.61 -5.88
N ASP A 173 -11.70 5.42 -4.70
CA ASP A 173 -12.42 6.48 -3.98
C ASP A 173 -11.48 7.66 -3.62
N GLU A 174 -10.26 7.38 -3.15
CA GLU A 174 -9.28 8.42 -2.79
C GLU A 174 -8.71 9.15 -4.01
N LEU A 175 -8.38 8.42 -5.09
CA LEU A 175 -7.94 8.98 -6.36
C LEU A 175 -9.02 9.87 -6.96
N ILE A 176 -10.26 9.38 -7.05
CA ILE A 176 -11.38 10.17 -7.58
C ILE A 176 -11.58 11.41 -6.71
N LYS A 177 -11.53 11.29 -5.37
CA LYS A 177 -11.66 12.44 -4.48
C LYS A 177 -10.58 13.50 -4.71
N ARG A 178 -9.31 13.10 -4.82
CA ARG A 178 -8.17 14.00 -5.14
C ARG A 178 -8.36 14.65 -6.51
N PHE A 179 -8.68 13.85 -7.53
CA PHE A 179 -8.87 14.33 -8.88
C PHE A 179 -10.04 15.33 -8.97
N LEU A 180 -11.18 15.01 -8.35
CA LEU A 180 -12.32 15.92 -8.27
C LEU A 180 -11.97 17.22 -7.55
N GLN A 181 -11.20 17.18 -6.45
CA GLN A 181 -10.73 18.40 -5.79
C GLN A 181 -9.86 19.27 -6.71
N LEU A 182 -9.04 18.64 -7.56
CA LEU A 182 -8.18 19.33 -8.51
C LEU A 182 -8.96 19.96 -9.67
N VAL A 183 -9.92 19.25 -10.26
CA VAL A 183 -10.68 19.71 -11.43
C VAL A 183 -11.95 20.49 -11.05
N LYS A 184 -12.27 20.58 -9.76
CA LYS A 184 -13.42 21.33 -9.26
C LYS A 184 -13.27 22.81 -9.66
N PRO A 185 -14.32 23.42 -10.22
CA PRO A 185 -14.32 24.85 -10.49
C PRO A 185 -14.07 25.65 -9.21
N ASN A 186 -13.12 26.58 -9.25
CA ASN A 186 -12.94 27.56 -8.18
C ASN A 186 -14.23 28.39 -8.01
N ARG A 187 -14.41 29.03 -6.85
CA ARG A 187 -15.60 29.88 -6.57
C ARG A 187 -15.88 30.94 -7.64
N TRP A 188 -14.82 31.40 -8.32
CA TRP A 188 -14.88 32.41 -9.38
C TRP A 188 -14.94 31.82 -10.79
N SER A 189 -14.89 30.50 -10.94
CA SER A 189 -14.90 29.81 -12.23
C SER A 189 -16.33 29.50 -12.66
N LYS A 190 -16.73 30.05 -13.81
CA LYS A 190 -18.02 29.79 -14.45
C LYS A 190 -18.02 28.55 -15.35
N VAL A 191 -16.91 27.83 -15.41
CA VAL A 191 -16.70 26.71 -16.33
C VAL A 191 -16.27 25.49 -15.54
N LYS A 192 -16.90 24.34 -15.84
CA LYS A 192 -16.57 23.03 -15.29
C LYS A 192 -15.99 22.11 -16.37
N PRO A 193 -15.44 20.93 -16.01
CA PRO A 193 -15.05 19.95 -17.00
C PRO A 193 -16.21 19.59 -17.94
N GLU A 194 -15.95 19.58 -19.24
CA GLU A 194 -16.96 19.40 -20.27
C GLU A 194 -16.58 18.28 -21.25
N LEU A 195 -17.49 17.32 -21.46
CA LEU A 195 -17.40 16.31 -22.50
C LEU A 195 -17.89 16.87 -23.84
N LYS A 196 -17.03 16.89 -24.85
CA LYS A 196 -17.28 17.39 -26.21
C LYS A 196 -16.83 16.36 -27.24
N GLY A 197 -17.74 15.47 -27.66
CA GLY A 197 -17.44 14.41 -28.60
C GLY A 197 -16.44 13.41 -28.01
N ASN A 198 -15.30 13.21 -28.67
CA ASN A 198 -14.20 12.35 -28.19
C ASN A 198 -13.18 13.10 -27.31
N LYS A 199 -13.57 14.22 -26.70
CA LYS A 199 -12.67 15.09 -25.96
C LYS A 199 -13.29 15.52 -24.64
N ILE A 200 -12.49 15.60 -23.59
CA ILE A 200 -12.88 16.25 -22.34
C ILE A 200 -12.01 17.50 -22.15
N SER A 201 -12.65 18.63 -21.88
CA SER A 201 -12.00 19.91 -21.63
C SER A 201 -12.00 20.21 -20.14
N PHE A 202 -10.82 20.45 -19.56
CA PHE A 202 -10.61 20.74 -18.14
C PHE A 202 -10.08 22.17 -17.96
N PRO A 203 -10.85 23.09 -17.37
CA PRO A 203 -10.40 24.46 -17.15
C PRO A 203 -9.45 24.54 -15.94
N ASN A 204 -8.51 25.49 -15.99
CA ASN A 204 -7.70 25.95 -14.84
C ASN A 204 -6.87 24.87 -14.11
N ILE A 205 -6.29 23.91 -14.83
CA ILE A 205 -5.50 22.82 -14.21
C ILE A 205 -4.07 23.26 -13.91
N VAL A 206 -3.43 23.93 -14.86
CA VAL A 206 -2.04 24.40 -14.76
C VAL A 206 -1.96 25.91 -14.82
N ILE A 207 -0.95 26.48 -14.18
CA ILE A 207 -0.65 27.92 -14.22
C ILE A 207 0.71 28.08 -14.88
N PHE A 208 0.80 28.94 -15.88
CA PHE A 208 2.07 29.35 -16.48
C PHE A 208 2.66 30.53 -15.72
N ASP A 209 3.96 30.51 -15.54
CA ASP A 209 4.69 31.58 -14.86
C ASP A 209 4.80 32.80 -15.77
N SER A 210 4.24 33.93 -15.33
CA SER A 210 4.24 35.18 -16.09
C SER A 210 5.65 35.72 -16.30
N PHE A 211 6.58 35.51 -15.36
CA PHE A 211 7.96 35.95 -15.50
C PHE A 211 8.62 35.31 -16.73
N TYR A 212 8.46 34.00 -16.91
CA TYR A 212 9.04 33.32 -18.07
C TYR A 212 8.35 33.68 -19.38
N ASN A 213 7.06 34.00 -19.33
CA ASN A 213 6.33 34.49 -20.49
C ASN A 213 6.83 35.88 -20.91
N ASP A 214 6.87 36.82 -19.96
CA ASP A 214 7.16 38.23 -20.21
C ASP A 214 8.62 38.46 -20.62
N PHE A 215 9.56 37.74 -20.02
CA PHE A 215 11.00 37.95 -20.23
C PHE A 215 11.63 37.02 -21.27
N TYR A 216 11.06 35.82 -21.49
CA TYR A 216 11.66 34.80 -22.36
C TYR A 216 10.72 34.28 -23.44
N ASN A 217 9.47 34.75 -23.49
CA ASN A 217 8.42 34.24 -24.37
C ASN A 217 8.23 32.71 -24.23
N LYS A 218 8.41 32.19 -23.01
CA LYS A 218 8.30 30.76 -22.70
C LYS A 218 7.06 30.46 -21.89
N ASN A 219 6.36 29.38 -22.26
CA ASN A 219 5.28 28.83 -21.44
C ASN A 219 5.87 27.86 -20.40
N SER A 220 6.50 28.42 -19.37
CA SER A 220 7.02 27.62 -18.26
C SER A 220 5.90 27.36 -17.24
N MET A 221 5.65 26.10 -16.91
CA MET A 221 4.70 25.76 -15.85
C MET A 221 5.23 26.26 -14.51
N ASN A 222 4.38 26.92 -13.73
CA ASN A 222 4.71 27.31 -12.37
C ASN A 222 5.01 26.06 -11.53
N TYR A 223 5.98 26.17 -10.61
CA TYR A 223 6.37 25.07 -9.72
C TYR A 223 5.18 24.43 -8.97
N SER A 224 4.21 25.24 -8.54
CA SER A 224 2.97 24.79 -7.88
C SER A 224 2.07 23.92 -8.76
N SER A 225 2.27 23.93 -10.08
CA SER A 225 1.53 23.10 -11.04
C SER A 225 2.17 21.74 -11.28
N HIS A 226 3.39 21.48 -10.78
CA HIS A 226 4.06 20.21 -11.00
C HIS A 226 3.33 19.02 -10.37
N GLN A 227 2.96 19.13 -9.09
CA GLN A 227 2.21 18.06 -8.41
C GLN A 227 0.81 17.92 -8.99
N LYS A 228 0.14 19.03 -9.26
CA LYS A 228 -1.18 19.05 -9.91
C LYS A 228 -1.16 18.31 -11.24
N MET A 229 -0.10 18.46 -12.02
CA MET A 229 0.04 17.77 -13.30
C MET A 229 0.17 16.26 -13.13
N SER A 230 0.92 15.80 -12.12
CA SER A 230 1.01 14.37 -11.80
C SER A 230 -0.34 13.83 -11.34
N ASP A 231 -1.00 14.48 -10.37
CA ASP A 231 -2.32 14.08 -9.87
C ASP A 231 -3.39 14.07 -10.98
N PHE A 232 -3.31 15.03 -11.90
CA PHE A 232 -4.19 15.10 -13.07
C PHE A 232 -3.98 13.90 -14.00
N CYS A 233 -2.72 13.59 -14.33
CA CYS A 233 -2.40 12.47 -15.22
C CYS A 233 -2.76 11.11 -14.60
N GLU A 234 -2.58 10.95 -13.29
CA GLU A 234 -3.03 9.77 -12.54
C GLU A 234 -4.55 9.55 -12.73
N GLY A 235 -5.35 10.61 -12.58
CA GLY A 235 -6.79 10.55 -12.82
C GLY A 235 -7.14 10.23 -14.28
N ILE A 236 -6.43 10.80 -15.25
CA ILE A 236 -6.67 10.49 -16.67
C ILE A 236 -6.33 9.02 -16.99
N ALA A 237 -5.22 8.48 -16.46
CA ALA A 237 -4.86 7.07 -16.63
C ALA A 237 -5.94 6.13 -16.06
N PHE A 238 -6.44 6.44 -14.85
CA PHE A 238 -7.54 5.69 -14.25
C PHE A 238 -8.84 5.80 -15.05
N GLY A 239 -9.23 7.02 -15.42
CA GLY A 239 -10.44 7.28 -16.19
C GLY A 239 -10.42 6.57 -17.55
N ALA A 240 -9.30 6.67 -18.27
CA ALA A 240 -9.15 6.11 -19.61
C ALA A 240 -9.00 4.58 -19.60
N ASP A 241 -8.11 4.03 -18.77
CA ASP A 241 -7.63 2.65 -18.91
C ASP A 241 -7.78 1.81 -17.63
N ASP A 242 -8.41 2.35 -16.57
CA ASP A 242 -8.61 1.65 -15.29
C ASP A 242 -7.28 1.32 -14.56
N VAL A 243 -6.28 2.19 -14.75
CA VAL A 243 -4.91 2.08 -14.19
C VAL A 243 -4.74 3.07 -13.03
N LEU A 244 -4.39 2.56 -11.84
CA LEU A 244 -4.25 3.37 -10.61
C LEU A 244 -2.87 4.04 -10.42
N CYS A 245 -1.90 3.82 -11.31
CA CYS A 245 -0.50 4.25 -11.13
C CYS A 245 0.02 5.17 -12.26
N GLY A 246 -0.81 6.10 -12.75
CA GLY A 246 -0.38 7.09 -13.75
C GLY A 246 0.35 8.29 -13.15
N ASP A 247 1.24 8.91 -13.91
CA ASP A 247 1.82 10.21 -13.58
C ASP A 247 2.07 11.03 -14.87
N ARG A 248 2.69 12.20 -14.73
CA ARG A 248 2.97 13.09 -15.87
C ARG A 248 3.88 12.51 -16.95
N GLU A 249 4.66 11.46 -16.68
CA GLU A 249 5.54 10.82 -17.67
C GLU A 249 4.74 10.11 -18.78
N MET A 250 3.43 9.91 -18.57
CA MET A 250 2.52 9.45 -19.64
C MET A 250 2.40 10.43 -20.81
N VAL A 251 2.73 11.72 -20.61
CA VAL A 251 2.66 12.75 -21.64
C VAL A 251 3.98 12.82 -22.38
N MET A 252 4.03 12.21 -23.56
CA MET A 252 5.28 12.03 -24.28
C MET A 252 5.90 13.37 -24.67
N ARG A 253 7.21 13.53 -24.39
CA ARG A 253 8.02 14.70 -24.76
C ARG A 253 7.57 16.03 -24.13
N LEU A 254 6.78 15.99 -23.07
CA LEU A 254 6.38 17.21 -22.36
C LEU A 254 7.58 17.83 -21.64
N ASN A 255 7.99 19.03 -22.08
CA ASN A 255 8.95 19.86 -21.36
C ASN A 255 8.22 20.92 -20.53
N ARG A 256 8.25 20.78 -19.19
CA ARG A 256 7.55 21.69 -18.26
C ARG A 256 8.04 23.13 -18.29
N ASN A 257 9.31 23.34 -18.64
CA ASN A 257 9.89 24.68 -18.69
C ASN A 257 9.57 25.40 -20.00
N GLU A 258 9.05 24.68 -20.99
CA GLU A 258 8.82 25.18 -22.35
C GLU A 258 7.70 24.39 -23.03
N VAL A 259 6.47 24.56 -22.52
CA VAL A 259 5.29 23.85 -23.03
C VAL A 259 4.85 24.46 -24.35
N ASP A 260 4.91 23.67 -25.42
CA ASP A 260 4.28 24.02 -26.68
C ASP A 260 2.75 23.91 -26.57
N THR A 261 2.05 25.04 -26.63
CA THR A 261 0.58 25.14 -26.55
C THR A 261 -0.12 25.00 -27.91
N SER A 262 0.65 24.86 -29.00
CA SER A 262 0.12 24.75 -30.35
C SER A 262 -0.19 23.30 -30.74
N ILE A 263 0.54 22.34 -30.19
CA ILE A 263 0.47 20.91 -30.55
C ILE A 263 -0.45 20.09 -29.65
N TRP A 264 -0.67 18.84 -30.08
CA TRP A 264 -1.14 17.76 -29.22
C TRP A 264 0.06 16.92 -28.82
N TYR A 265 0.18 16.64 -27.52
CA TYR A 265 1.12 15.66 -27.01
C TYR A 265 0.47 14.29 -27.05
N ASP A 266 1.19 13.29 -27.52
CA ASP A 266 0.72 11.91 -27.49
C ASP A 266 0.80 11.35 -26.06
N LEU A 267 -0.12 10.45 -25.74
CA LEU A 267 -0.19 9.77 -24.45
C LEU A 267 0.19 8.30 -24.60
N THR A 268 0.79 7.73 -23.56
CA THR A 268 1.11 6.29 -23.52
C THR A 268 -0.09 5.40 -23.21
N THR A 269 -1.25 5.98 -22.91
CA THR A 269 -2.52 5.28 -22.65
C THR A 269 -3.16 4.73 -23.93
N THR A 270 -4.05 3.75 -23.76
CA THR A 270 -4.77 3.08 -24.84
C THR A 270 -5.99 3.90 -25.28
N ASN A 271 -6.80 4.39 -24.33
CA ASN A 271 -8.06 5.05 -24.66
C ASN A 271 -7.95 6.58 -24.76
N ALA A 272 -7.10 7.21 -23.94
CA ALA A 272 -6.72 8.60 -24.10
C ALA A 272 -5.50 8.68 -25.03
N THR A 273 -5.59 9.45 -26.11
CA THR A 273 -4.60 9.43 -27.20
C THR A 273 -3.81 10.73 -27.29
N GLY A 274 -4.31 11.82 -26.72
CA GLY A 274 -3.56 13.06 -26.73
C GLY A 274 -3.98 14.07 -25.68
N MET A 275 -3.07 14.96 -25.33
CA MET A 275 -3.29 16.07 -24.40
C MET A 275 -2.82 17.38 -25.02
N LYS A 276 -3.62 18.45 -24.88
CA LYS A 276 -3.29 19.78 -25.38
C LYS A 276 -3.42 20.82 -24.28
N PHE A 277 -2.41 21.67 -24.15
CA PHE A 277 -2.32 22.73 -23.16
C PHE A 277 -2.67 24.08 -23.77
N PHE A 278 -3.32 24.94 -23.00
CA PHE A 278 -3.67 26.30 -23.39
C PHE A 278 -3.11 27.29 -22.38
N ARG A 279 -2.69 28.48 -22.84
CA ARG A 279 -2.10 29.53 -21.99
C ARG A 279 -2.98 29.97 -20.82
N ASN A 280 -4.29 29.82 -20.93
CA ASN A 280 -5.24 30.10 -19.86
C ASN A 280 -5.37 28.97 -18.82
N GLY A 281 -4.47 27.97 -18.84
CA GLY A 281 -4.46 26.86 -17.90
C GLY A 281 -5.45 25.74 -18.22
N ARG A 282 -6.21 25.85 -19.32
CA ARG A 282 -7.06 24.74 -19.80
C ARG A 282 -6.19 23.60 -20.32
N ILE A 283 -6.62 22.38 -20.04
CA ILE A 283 -6.11 21.17 -20.68
C ILE A 283 -7.27 20.48 -21.42
N ASP A 284 -7.05 20.12 -22.66
CA ASP A 284 -7.95 19.26 -23.41
C ASP A 284 -7.34 17.85 -23.51
N VAL A 285 -8.13 16.82 -23.23
CA VAL A 285 -7.74 15.42 -23.40
C VAL A 285 -8.58 14.80 -24.51
N ARG A 286 -7.92 14.26 -25.53
CA ARG A 286 -8.52 13.58 -26.68
C ARG A 286 -8.48 12.07 -26.47
N PHE A 287 -9.57 11.41 -26.82
CA PHE A 287 -9.76 9.97 -26.73
C PHE A 287 -9.89 9.38 -28.13
N LYS A 288 -9.67 8.07 -28.24
CA LYS A 288 -9.77 7.32 -29.51
C LYS A 288 -11.15 7.46 -30.16
N ASP A 289 -12.20 7.53 -29.35
CA ASP A 289 -13.59 7.68 -29.79
C ASP A 289 -14.44 8.36 -28.70
N ARG A 290 -15.72 8.59 -29.01
CA ARG A 290 -16.69 9.22 -28.09
C ARG A 290 -17.04 8.31 -26.91
N GLU A 291 -17.01 6.99 -27.09
CA GLU A 291 -17.39 6.03 -26.06
C GLU A 291 -16.35 5.99 -24.95
N ALA A 292 -15.06 5.90 -25.29
CA ALA A 292 -13.94 6.00 -24.35
C ALA A 292 -13.95 7.33 -23.59
N ALA A 293 -14.24 8.44 -24.27
CA ALA A 293 -14.37 9.75 -23.61
C ALA A 293 -15.53 9.75 -22.59
N SER A 294 -16.69 9.20 -22.96
CA SER A 294 -17.86 9.13 -22.08
C SER A 294 -17.61 8.21 -20.88
N LEU A 295 -16.95 7.07 -21.08
CA LEU A 295 -16.62 6.12 -20.03
C LEU A 295 -15.65 6.75 -19.02
N CYS A 296 -14.62 7.44 -19.51
CA CYS A 296 -13.69 8.19 -18.66
C CYS A 296 -14.40 9.29 -17.87
N PHE A 297 -15.29 10.06 -18.53
CA PHE A 297 -16.05 11.13 -17.88
C PHE A 297 -16.91 10.62 -16.71
N ASN A 298 -17.59 9.48 -16.92
CA ASN A 298 -18.43 8.85 -15.89
C ASN A 298 -17.60 8.19 -14.79
N ARG A 299 -16.52 7.48 -15.13
CA ARG A 299 -15.64 6.83 -14.15
C ARG A 299 -15.00 7.83 -13.19
N LEU A 300 -14.65 9.02 -13.70
CA LEU A 300 -14.12 10.12 -12.89
C LEU A 300 -15.20 10.95 -12.19
N ARG A 301 -16.49 10.58 -12.32
CA ARG A 301 -17.63 11.24 -11.68
C ARG A 301 -17.70 12.73 -11.99
N LEU A 302 -17.30 13.11 -13.20
CA LEU A 302 -17.26 14.52 -13.64
C LEU A 302 -18.67 15.10 -13.86
N ASP A 303 -19.65 14.24 -14.11
CA ASP A 303 -21.07 14.57 -14.19
C ASP A 303 -21.62 15.09 -12.86
N GLU A 304 -21.07 14.63 -11.73
CA GLU A 304 -21.48 15.04 -10.38
C GLU A 304 -21.00 16.45 -10.00
N LEU A 305 -20.06 17.04 -10.74
CA LEU A 305 -19.55 18.38 -10.48
C LEU A 305 -20.63 19.44 -10.77
N ARG A 306 -20.94 20.21 -9.72
CA ARG A 306 -21.82 21.38 -9.78
C ARG A 306 -21.01 22.67 -9.73
N LEU A 307 -21.45 23.67 -10.49
CA LEU A 307 -21.00 25.04 -10.29
C LEU A 307 -21.62 25.54 -8.97
N GLN A 308 -20.87 26.33 -8.19
CA GLN A 308 -21.48 27.03 -7.07
C GLN A 308 -22.37 28.13 -7.65
N GLU A 309 -23.66 28.09 -7.31
CA GLU A 309 -24.58 29.21 -7.55
C GLU A 309 -24.16 30.36 -6.61
N GLU A 310 -24.20 31.60 -7.13
CA GLU A 310 -23.88 32.84 -6.39
C GLU A 310 -24.84 33.06 -5.21
#